data_AF-F4MX25-F1
#
_entry.id   AF-F4MX25-F1
#
_cell.length_a   1.000
_cell.length_b   1.000
_cell.length_c   1.000
_cell.angle_alpha   90.00
_cell.angle_beta   90.00
_cell.angle_gamma   90.00
#
_symmetry.space_group_name_H-M   'P 1'
#
loop_
_entity.id
_entity.type
_entity.pdbx_description
1 polymer ?
#
loop_
_entity_poly.entity_id
_entity_poly.type
_entity_poly.pdbx_seq_one_letter_code
_entity_poly.pdbx_strand_id
1 'polypeptide(L)'
;MRVLSWSAENNRFELSLSGGAYLKGVANLYRVVTLRGEFVVSGHHRVFCADGSYRPVDSLDESVKVFASSQSLQLTNLDVVPKSLHACDPRLNQILADYLGRYANHRQFRKLTKTKGAFPNENSLLKLLYLG
;
A
#
# COMPACT_ATOMS: atom_id res chain seq x y z
N MET A 1 9.53 -3.22 -14.24
CA MET A 1 9.72 -2.08 -13.32
C MET A 1 10.74 -2.48 -12.27
N ARG A 2 11.68 -1.59 -11.93
CA ARG A 2 12.65 -1.82 -10.84
C ARG A 2 12.33 -0.82 -9.73
N VAL A 3 12.46 -1.23 -8.49
CA VAL A 3 12.24 -0.38 -7.32
C VAL A 3 13.51 -0.35 -6.51
N LEU A 4 13.81 0.84 -6.00
CA LEU A 4 14.93 1.03 -5.10
C LEU A 4 14.59 0.35 -3.77
N SER A 5 15.39 -0.63 -3.39
CA SER A 5 15.24 -1.40 -2.16
C SER A 5 16.59 -1.55 -1.49
N TRP A 6 16.61 -1.56 -0.15
CA TRP A 6 17.81 -1.80 0.63
C TRP A 6 18.33 -3.24 0.45
N SER A 7 19.62 -3.39 0.12
CA SER A 7 20.35 -4.66 0.07
C SER A 7 21.23 -4.78 1.30
N ALA A 8 20.92 -5.75 2.16
CA ALA A 8 21.70 -6.02 3.38
C ALA A 8 23.05 -6.69 3.05
N GLU A 9 23.11 -7.47 1.97
CA GLU A 9 24.33 -8.14 1.50
C GLU A 9 25.38 -7.13 1.02
N ASN A 10 24.95 -6.12 0.26
CA ASN A 10 25.82 -5.11 -0.30
C ASN A 10 25.85 -3.80 0.50
N ASN A 11 25.14 -3.77 1.64
CA ASN A 11 24.99 -2.62 2.53
C ASN A 11 24.67 -1.30 1.80
N ARG A 12 23.79 -1.37 0.78
CA ARG A 12 23.42 -0.21 -0.04
C ARG A 12 22.02 -0.34 -0.64
N PHE A 13 21.47 0.78 -1.10
CA PHE A 13 20.24 0.77 -1.90
C PHE A 13 20.52 0.28 -3.32
N GLU A 14 19.72 -0.68 -3.77
CA GLU A 14 19.85 -1.31 -5.07
C GLU A 14 18.52 -1.39 -5.79
N LEU A 15 18.57 -1.33 -7.12
CA LEU A 15 17.39 -1.49 -7.97
C LEU A 15 17.06 -2.97 -8.09
N SER A 16 16.14 -3.45 -7.26
CA SER A 16 15.60 -4.80 -7.38
C SER A 16 14.43 -4.83 -8.37
N LEU A 17 14.22 -5.97 -9.03
CA LEU A 17 13.00 -6.19 -9.79
C LEU A 17 11.81 -6.10 -8.82
N SER A 18 10.86 -5.18 -9.03
CA SER A 18 9.60 -5.28 -8.29
C SER A 18 8.95 -6.60 -8.67
N GLY A 19 8.71 -7.45 -7.67
CA GLY A 19 7.94 -8.65 -7.86
C GLY A 19 6.52 -8.30 -8.28
N GLY A 20 6.26 -8.33 -9.59
CA GLY A 20 4.94 -8.29 -10.24
C GLY A 20 4.15 -7.00 -10.00
N ALA A 21 3.70 -6.37 -11.08
CA ALA A 21 2.45 -5.63 -10.99
C ALA A 21 1.39 -6.61 -10.45
N TYR A 22 0.64 -6.23 -9.41
CA TYR A 22 -0.51 -7.03 -9.01
C TYR A 22 -1.44 -7.02 -10.21
N LEU A 23 -1.56 -8.14 -10.92
CA LEU A 23 -2.51 -8.27 -12.01
C LEU A 23 -3.88 -8.09 -11.36
N LYS A 24 -4.47 -6.91 -11.45
CA LYS A 24 -5.77 -6.58 -10.85
C LYS A 24 -6.95 -7.30 -11.53
N GLY A 25 -6.68 -8.35 -12.30
CA GLY A 25 -7.65 -9.03 -13.14
C GLY A 25 -8.22 -8.11 -14.22
N VAL A 26 -9.39 -8.46 -14.71
CA VAL A 26 -10.20 -7.62 -15.59
C VAL A 26 -11.18 -6.84 -14.71
N ALA A 27 -11.27 -5.53 -14.91
CA ALA A 27 -12.20 -4.69 -14.18
C ALA A 27 -12.72 -3.57 -15.09
N ASN A 28 -13.93 -3.09 -14.81
CA ASN A 28 -14.46 -1.90 -15.47
C ASN A 28 -13.57 -0.70 -15.15
N LEU A 29 -13.13 -0.02 -16.20
CA LEU A 29 -12.37 1.20 -16.13
C LEU A 29 -13.32 2.39 -16.28
N TYR A 30 -13.16 3.35 -15.39
CA TYR A 30 -13.91 4.59 -15.34
C TYR A 30 -12.96 5.71 -15.76
N ARG A 31 -13.45 6.59 -16.62
CA ARG A 31 -12.76 7.83 -16.97
C ARG A 31 -13.20 8.88 -15.97
N VAL A 32 -12.30 9.25 -15.06
CA VAL A 32 -12.55 10.29 -14.06
C VAL A 32 -12.04 11.60 -14.64
N VAL A 33 -12.95 12.56 -14.82
CA VAL A 33 -12.65 13.89 -15.32
C VAL A 33 -12.74 14.88 -14.16
N THR A 34 -11.70 15.68 -14.00
CA THR A 34 -11.63 16.75 -12.98
C THR A 34 -11.31 18.07 -13.65
N LEU A 35 -11.46 19.18 -12.93
CA LEU A 35 -11.07 20.52 -13.42
C LEU A 35 -9.58 20.63 -13.78
N ARG A 36 -8.73 19.74 -13.26
CA ARG A 36 -7.27 19.78 -13.45
C ARG A 36 -6.75 18.72 -14.42
N GLY A 37 -7.63 17.95 -15.03
CA GLY A 37 -7.29 16.88 -15.96
C GLY A 37 -8.10 15.62 -15.71
N GLU A 38 -7.74 14.58 -16.44
CA GLU A 38 -8.46 13.32 -16.46
C GLU A 38 -7.53 12.13 -16.31
N PHE A 39 -8.07 11.04 -15.81
CA PHE A 39 -7.36 9.78 -15.70
C PHE A 39 -8.32 8.59 -15.79
N VAL A 40 -7.79 7.45 -16.17
CA VAL A 40 -8.54 6.19 -16.29
C VAL A 40 -8.18 5.28 -15.12
N VAL A 41 -9.19 4.76 -14.44
CA VAL A 41 -9.01 4.04 -13.18
C VAL A 41 -10.09 2.97 -13.00
N SER A 42 -9.76 1.83 -12.39
CA SER A 42 -10.77 0.82 -12.03
C SER A 42 -11.74 1.33 -10.95
N GLY A 43 -13.02 0.93 -11.03
CA GLY A 43 -14.08 1.29 -10.07
C GLY A 43 -13.74 1.02 -8.60
N HIS A 44 -13.01 -0.07 -8.33
CA HIS A 44 -12.60 -0.45 -6.97
C HIS A 44 -11.49 0.45 -6.38
N HIS A 45 -10.82 1.27 -7.18
CA HIS A 45 -9.89 2.23 -6.62
C HIS A 45 -10.64 3.27 -5.81
N ARG A 46 -10.02 3.74 -4.74
CA ARG A 46 -10.61 4.76 -3.88
C ARG A 46 -9.96 6.11 -4.13
N VAL A 47 -10.79 7.14 -4.18
CA VAL A 47 -10.38 8.54 -4.31
C VAL A 47 -10.68 9.26 -3.00
N PHE A 48 -9.76 10.12 -2.58
CA PHE A 48 -9.94 10.95 -1.40
C PHE A 48 -10.85 12.14 -1.73
N CYS A 49 -12.05 12.12 -1.17
CA CYS A 49 -13.10 13.10 -1.44
C CYS A 49 -13.01 14.28 -0.47
N ALA A 50 -13.61 15.41 -0.85
CA ALA A 50 -13.62 16.66 -0.07
C ALA A 50 -14.23 16.50 1.35
N ASP A 51 -15.05 15.48 1.54
CA ASP A 51 -15.65 15.08 2.82
C ASP A 51 -14.66 14.38 3.78
N GLY A 52 -13.39 14.21 3.38
CA GLY A 52 -12.37 13.56 4.19
C GLY A 52 -12.44 12.03 4.16
N SER A 53 -13.24 11.44 3.27
CA SER A 53 -13.40 10.00 3.14
C SER A 53 -12.81 9.46 1.83
N TYR A 54 -12.37 8.20 1.88
CA TYR A 54 -11.97 7.45 0.69
C TYR A 54 -13.15 6.67 0.14
N ARG A 55 -13.64 7.07 -1.03
CA ARG A 55 -14.79 6.43 -1.70
C ARG A 55 -14.35 5.71 -2.97
N PRO A 56 -14.93 4.53 -3.29
CA PRO A 56 -14.64 3.85 -4.53
C PRO A 56 -15.15 4.65 -5.73
N VAL A 57 -14.47 4.54 -6.87
CA VAL A 57 -14.78 5.34 -8.08
C VAL A 57 -16.14 5.00 -8.66
N ASP A 58 -16.54 3.74 -8.59
CA ASP A 58 -17.84 3.28 -9.09
C ASP A 58 -19.06 3.82 -8.32
N SER A 59 -18.84 4.34 -7.10
CA SER A 59 -19.89 4.96 -6.28
C SER A 59 -19.88 6.49 -6.36
N LEU A 60 -19.04 7.09 -7.20
CA LEU A 60 -18.96 8.55 -7.33
C LEU A 60 -20.00 9.06 -8.33
N ASP A 61 -20.55 10.23 -8.03
CA ASP A 61 -21.38 11.01 -8.94
C ASP A 61 -20.63 12.28 -9.40
N GLU A 62 -21.18 12.96 -10.42
CA GLU A 62 -20.58 14.15 -11.03
C GLU A 62 -20.48 15.35 -10.08
N SER A 63 -21.18 15.34 -8.94
CA SER A 63 -21.17 16.41 -7.95
C SER A 63 -20.03 16.28 -6.92
N VAL A 64 -19.33 15.13 -6.90
CA VAL A 64 -18.27 14.88 -5.92
C VAL A 64 -17.02 15.70 -6.20
N LYS A 65 -16.63 16.50 -5.19
CA LYS A 65 -15.34 17.20 -5.18
C LYS A 65 -14.26 16.29 -4.61
N VAL A 66 -13.12 16.22 -5.29
CA VAL A 66 -11.94 15.45 -4.87
C VAL A 66 -10.79 16.39 -4.52
N PHE A 67 -9.97 16.01 -3.55
CA PHE A 67 -8.79 16.80 -3.20
C PHE A 67 -7.72 16.65 -4.28
N ALA A 68 -7.07 17.75 -4.62
CA ALA A 68 -5.83 17.71 -5.38
C ALA A 68 -4.72 17.06 -4.53
N SER A 69 -3.75 16.43 -5.21
CA SER A 69 -2.52 16.00 -4.54
C SER A 69 -1.91 17.19 -3.81
N SER A 70 -1.64 17.02 -2.51
CA SER A 70 -0.90 18.01 -1.73
C SER A 70 0.50 18.19 -2.33
N GLN A 71 0.99 19.43 -2.38
CA GLN A 71 2.38 19.72 -2.75
C GLN A 71 3.36 19.39 -1.61
N SER A 72 2.87 19.37 -0.37
CA SER A 72 3.59 18.80 0.76
C SER A 72 3.22 17.33 0.91
N LEU A 73 4.22 16.46 0.94
CA LEU A 73 4.03 15.05 1.30
C LEU A 73 3.50 15.00 2.73
N GLN A 74 2.22 14.67 2.89
CA GLN A 74 1.69 14.36 4.20
C GLN A 74 2.20 12.98 4.59
N LEU A 75 2.86 12.92 5.75
CA LEU A 75 3.40 11.71 6.31
C LEU A 75 2.27 10.69 6.47
N THR A 76 2.49 9.47 5.98
CA THR A 76 1.56 8.38 6.27
C THR A 76 1.53 8.15 7.79
N ASN A 77 0.48 7.54 8.36
CA ASN A 77 0.48 7.20 9.79
C ASN A 77 1.71 6.36 10.23
N LEU A 78 2.41 5.72 9.28
CA LEU A 78 3.68 5.03 9.52
C LEU A 78 4.90 5.96 9.63
N ASP A 79 4.87 7.11 8.94
CA ASP A 79 5.86 8.18 9.08
C ASP A 79 5.56 9.10 10.28
N VAL A 80 4.39 8.95 10.91
CA VAL A 80 4.06 9.50 12.24
C VAL A 80 4.68 8.63 13.35
N VAL A 81 5.59 7.70 13.03
CA VAL A 81 6.59 7.29 14.02
C VAL A 81 7.38 8.56 14.36
N PRO A 82 7.26 9.10 15.59
CA PRO A 82 7.69 10.46 15.83
C PRO A 82 9.19 10.59 15.58
N LYS A 83 9.60 11.65 14.87
CA LYS A 83 10.97 12.20 14.98
C LYS A 83 11.35 12.51 16.45
N SER A 84 10.38 12.46 17.37
CA SER A 84 10.54 12.58 18.83
C SER A 84 10.69 11.25 19.58
N LEU A 85 10.77 10.08 18.92
CA LEU A 85 11.30 8.89 19.57
C LEU A 85 12.78 9.16 19.82
N HIS A 86 13.04 9.70 21.01
CA HIS A 86 14.35 10.12 21.49
C HIS A 86 15.43 9.12 21.07
N ALA A 87 16.51 9.63 20.50
CA ALA A 87 17.74 8.87 20.23
C ALA A 87 18.35 8.19 21.48
N CYS A 88 17.75 8.40 22.66
CA CYS A 88 18.14 7.84 23.95
C CYS A 88 17.16 6.80 24.53
N ASP A 89 16.08 6.42 23.84
CA ASP A 89 15.22 5.32 24.31
C ASP A 89 15.81 3.96 23.87
N PRO A 90 16.32 3.12 24.79
CA PRO A 90 16.86 1.80 24.45
C PRO A 90 15.81 0.87 23.81
N ARG A 91 14.51 1.16 23.93
CA ARG A 91 13.41 0.40 23.31
C ARG A 91 13.13 0.81 21.87
N LEU A 92 13.71 1.91 21.38
CA LEU A 92 13.51 2.37 20.01
C LEU A 92 13.92 1.32 18.97
N ASN A 93 15.07 0.68 19.17
CA ASN A 93 15.55 -0.39 18.30
C ASN A 93 14.60 -1.59 18.30
N GLN A 94 13.99 -1.91 19.44
CA GLN A 94 12.99 -2.97 19.54
C GLN A 94 11.71 -2.59 18.79
N ILE A 95 11.22 -1.36 18.95
CA ILE A 95 10.02 -0.86 18.25
C ILE A 95 10.24 -0.83 16.73
N LEU A 96 11.41 -0.35 16.29
CA LEU A 96 11.77 -0.35 14.87
C LEU A 96 11.93 -1.77 14.32
N ALA A 97 12.55 -2.68 15.08
CA ALA A 97 12.64 -4.09 14.72
C ALA A 97 11.25 -4.75 14.63
N ASP A 98 10.33 -4.41 15.53
CA ASP A 98 8.95 -4.91 15.51
C ASP A 98 8.19 -4.39 14.28
N TYR A 99 8.36 -3.11 13.92
CA TYR A 99 7.76 -2.55 12.70
C TYR A 99 8.34 -3.18 11.43
N LEU A 100 9.66 -3.33 11.36
CA LEU A 100 10.34 -4.01 10.26
C LEU A 100 9.94 -5.50 10.19
N GLY A 101 9.75 -6.14 11.34
CA GLY A 101 9.25 -7.51 11.48
C GLY A 101 7.82 -7.65 10.94
N ARG A 102 6.91 -6.74 11.29
CA ARG A 102 5.56 -6.70 10.70
C ARG A 102 5.61 -6.52 9.19
N TYR A 103 6.45 -5.62 8.69
CA TYR A 103 6.62 -5.42 7.25
C TYR A 103 7.20 -6.67 6.55
N ALA A 104 8.16 -7.36 7.18
CA ALA A 104 8.73 -8.60 6.69
C ALA A 104 7.70 -9.74 6.65
N ASN A 105 6.84 -9.85 7.66
CA ASN A 105 5.73 -10.79 7.70
C ASN A 105 4.72 -10.52 6.57
N HIS A 106 4.36 -9.25 6.35
CA HIS A 106 3.53 -8.88 5.20
C HIS A 106 4.18 -9.25 3.85
N ARG A 107 5.52 -9.10 3.73
CA ARG A 107 6.27 -9.51 2.53
C ARG A 107 6.29 -11.02 2.34
N GLN A 108 6.45 -11.80 3.40
CA GLN A 108 6.40 -13.28 3.37
C GLN A 108 5.01 -13.77 2.99
N PHE A 109 3.96 -13.23 3.61
CA PHE A 109 2.59 -13.52 3.24
C PHE A 109 2.33 -13.22 1.76
N ARG A 110 2.80 -12.06 1.26
CA ARG A 110 2.71 -11.72 -0.18
C ARG A 110 3.43 -12.72 -1.08
N LYS A 111 4.57 -13.30 -0.64
CA LYS A 111 5.25 -14.36 -1.41
C LYS A 111 4.41 -15.64 -1.43
N LEU A 112 3.84 -16.03 -0.29
CA LEU A 112 3.03 -17.24 -0.15
C LEU A 112 1.71 -17.15 -0.93
N THR A 113 1.11 -15.96 -1.02
CA THR A 113 -0.14 -15.73 -1.76
C THR A 113 0.06 -15.40 -3.22
N LYS A 114 1.29 -15.14 -3.68
CA LYS A 114 1.58 -14.72 -5.07
C LYS A 114 1.10 -15.72 -6.12
N THR A 115 1.05 -17.01 -5.79
CA THR A 115 0.59 -18.08 -6.70
C THR A 115 -0.89 -18.45 -6.50
N LYS A 116 -1.56 -17.92 -5.46
CA LYS A 116 -2.97 -18.16 -5.17
C LYS A 116 -3.78 -16.91 -5.55
N GLY A 117 -4.33 -16.91 -6.78
CA GLY A 117 -5.09 -15.78 -7.31
C GLY A 117 -6.37 -15.45 -6.54
N ALA A 118 -7.07 -16.46 -6.00
CA ALA A 118 -8.22 -16.30 -5.11
C ALA A 118 -8.29 -17.47 -4.12
N PHE A 119 -8.74 -17.20 -2.90
CA PHE A 119 -8.98 -18.23 -1.90
C PHE A 119 -10.44 -18.72 -2.01
N PRO A 120 -10.69 -20.03 -2.13
CA PRO A 120 -12.05 -20.56 -2.35
C PRO A 120 -13.00 -20.36 -1.16
N ASN A 121 -12.48 -20.08 0.05
CA ASN A 121 -13.25 -19.73 1.24
C ASN A 121 -12.34 -19.17 2.35
N GLU A 122 -12.94 -18.58 3.39
CA GLU A 122 -12.23 -18.02 4.55
C GLU A 122 -11.36 -19.06 5.27
N ASN A 123 -11.82 -20.31 5.38
CA ASN A 123 -11.06 -21.39 6.00
C ASN A 123 -9.73 -21.68 5.28
N SER A 124 -9.68 -21.54 3.96
CA SER A 124 -8.46 -21.75 3.18
C SER A 124 -7.45 -20.60 3.32
N LEU A 125 -7.92 -19.39 3.58
CA LEU A 125 -7.10 -18.22 3.91
C LEU A 125 -6.55 -18.34 5.35
N LEU A 126 -7.40 -18.69 6.30
CA LEU A 126 -7.02 -18.87 7.70
C LEU A 126 -5.98 -19.97 7.86
N LYS A 127 -6.14 -21.11 7.19
CA LYS A 127 -5.12 -22.18 7.19
C LYS A 127 -3.74 -21.67 6.72
N LEU A 128 -3.68 -20.78 5.74
CA LEU A 128 -2.42 -20.20 5.28
C LEU A 128 -1.82 -19.20 6.29
N LEU A 129 -2.67 -18.46 7.01
CA LEU A 129 -2.25 -17.49 8.02
C LEU A 129 -1.68 -18.14 9.30
N TYR A 130 -2.19 -19.32 9.67
CA TYR A 130 -1.83 -19.99 10.93
C TYR A 130 -0.82 -21.13 10.77
N LEU A 131 -0.57 -21.61 9.55
CA LEU A 131 0.40 -22.69 9.25
C LEU A 131 1.66 -22.19 8.52
N GLY A 132 1.77 -20.88 8.26
CA GLY A 132 2.87 -20.24 7.53
C GLY A 132 3.86 -19.54 8.43
#